data_AF-A0A2N1MP60-F1
#
_entry.id   AF-A0A2N1MP60-F1
#
_cell.length_a   1.000
_cell.length_b   1.000
_cell.length_c   1.000
_cell.angle_alpha   90.00
_cell.angle_beta   90.00
_cell.angle_gamma   90.00
#
_symmetry.space_group_name_H-M   'P 1'
#
loop_
_entity.id
_entity.type
_entity.pdbx_description
1 polymer ?
#
loop_
_entity_poly.entity_id
_entity_poly.type
_entity_poly.pdbx_seq_one_letter_code
_entity_poly.pdbx_strand_id
1 'polypeptide(L)'
;SLGVLLWEISSGRIPFSDCSRDLLDYYIKNGDREDPIDGTPQKYQKLYQECWNDEPKSRPDIEKVYEILSQLNTENSFYPQSSQPHIHNNDVDNNNNSKVSDIDDFYITSDRLNLNSRNKEFAEKENSSQVQIPCLQNEKQVLTGNLTEQLELELKQNLIKEETFQDQSALITNYRMDDDDKNHSVQLKMDIEKLQNKLKNYVTTLKGDFEIDFKAVNNLMGKYDIKTKITPKQPNKPLIKAVLQHHIIKTITKDINKYFEQNLWEGSIMHLEKEIATKAKDLENKLVCFSKTRSGNDTITQAASIKVRQEVNIALGI
;
A
#
# COMPACT_ATOMS: atom_id res chain seq x y z
N SER A 1 20.79 1.29 -16.88
CA SER A 1 19.93 1.58 -18.06
C SER A 1 18.63 0.81 -17.90
N LEU A 2 17.50 1.31 -18.41
CA LEU A 2 16.19 0.67 -18.20
C LEU A 2 16.09 -0.71 -18.86
N GLY A 3 16.65 -0.88 -20.07
CA GLY A 3 16.67 -2.20 -20.74
C GLY A 3 17.43 -3.28 -19.94
N VAL A 4 18.56 -2.92 -19.33
CA VAL A 4 19.34 -3.84 -18.49
C VAL A 4 18.54 -4.26 -17.24
N LEU A 5 17.80 -3.33 -16.62
CA LEU A 5 16.96 -3.62 -15.45
C LEU A 5 15.74 -4.48 -15.82
N LEU A 6 15.12 -4.24 -16.98
CA LEU A 6 14.04 -5.10 -17.49
C LEU A 6 14.55 -6.51 -17.81
N TRP A 7 15.75 -6.65 -18.37
CA TRP A 7 16.38 -7.96 -18.56
C TRP A 7 16.72 -8.65 -17.23
N GLU A 8 17.26 -7.93 -16.25
CA GLU A 8 17.59 -8.45 -14.90
C GLU A 8 16.34 -8.99 -14.19
N ILE A 9 15.19 -8.32 -14.34
CA ILE A 9 13.89 -8.80 -13.86
C ILE A 9 13.46 -10.08 -14.61
N SER A 10 13.71 -10.16 -15.93
CA SER A 10 13.38 -11.33 -16.76
C SER A 10 14.28 -12.54 -16.50
N SER A 11 15.56 -12.31 -16.19
CA SER A 11 16.59 -13.35 -16.05
C SER A 11 16.76 -13.84 -14.62
N GLY A 12 16.53 -12.97 -13.63
CA GLY A 12 16.91 -13.22 -12.23
C GLY A 12 18.42 -13.29 -12.01
N ARG A 13 19.23 -12.77 -12.94
CA ARG A 13 20.70 -12.85 -12.95
C ARG A 13 21.33 -11.45 -12.89
N ILE A 14 22.49 -11.37 -12.25
CA ILE A 14 23.32 -10.15 -12.24
C ILE A 14 23.79 -9.87 -13.67
N PRO A 15 23.55 -8.66 -14.22
CA PRO A 15 24.01 -8.32 -15.57
C PRO A 15 25.53 -8.39 -15.73
N PHE A 16 25.96 -9.00 -16.84
CA PHE A 16 27.34 -9.24 -17.26
C PHE A 16 28.17 -9.98 -16.19
N SER A 17 27.57 -10.96 -15.51
CA SER A 17 28.17 -11.70 -14.38
C SER A 17 29.55 -12.32 -14.68
N ASP A 18 29.78 -12.75 -15.92
CA ASP A 18 31.02 -13.40 -16.36
C ASP A 18 32.04 -12.40 -16.96
N CYS A 19 31.71 -11.11 -17.00
CA CYS A 19 32.56 -10.04 -17.53
C CYS A 19 33.33 -9.32 -16.42
N SER A 20 34.61 -9.02 -16.64
CA SER A 20 35.32 -8.04 -15.81
C SER A 20 34.69 -6.66 -16.00
N ARG A 21 34.40 -5.96 -14.90
CA ARG A 21 33.83 -4.60 -14.93
C ARG A 21 34.71 -3.60 -15.66
N ASP A 22 36.03 -3.86 -15.73
CA ASP A 22 37.02 -3.02 -16.40
C ASP A 22 37.08 -3.24 -17.93
N LEU A 23 36.36 -4.23 -18.46
CA LEU A 23 36.21 -4.51 -19.89
C LEU A 23 34.78 -4.27 -20.40
N LEU A 24 33.83 -4.00 -19.50
CA LEU A 24 32.40 -3.91 -19.82
C LEU A 24 32.09 -2.79 -20.83
N ASP A 25 32.83 -1.68 -20.81
CA ASP A 25 32.64 -0.60 -21.77
C ASP A 25 33.11 -0.96 -23.18
N TYR A 26 34.15 -1.80 -23.31
CA TYR A 26 34.64 -2.33 -24.58
C TYR A 26 33.60 -3.25 -25.23
N TYR A 27 33.07 -4.22 -24.49
CA TYR A 27 32.02 -5.12 -24.99
C TYR A 27 30.75 -4.34 -25.41
N ILE A 28 30.25 -3.45 -24.55
CA ILE A 28 29.06 -2.62 -24.88
C ILE A 28 29.27 -1.77 -26.15
N LYS A 29 30.49 -1.25 -26.39
CA LYS A 29 30.86 -0.49 -27.60
C LYS A 29 30.94 -1.35 -28.87
N ASN A 30 31.21 -2.65 -28.75
CA ASN A 30 31.24 -3.59 -29.88
C ASN A 30 29.84 -4.07 -30.29
N GLY A 31 28.80 -3.68 -29.54
CA GLY A 31 27.41 -4.13 -29.74
C GLY A 31 27.02 -5.33 -28.86
N ASP A 32 27.92 -5.82 -28.00
CA ASP A 32 27.61 -6.94 -27.10
C ASP A 32 26.48 -6.56 -26.13
N ARG A 33 25.56 -7.49 -25.91
CA ARG A 33 24.37 -7.38 -25.06
C ARG A 33 24.07 -8.74 -24.43
N GLU A 34 23.19 -8.75 -23.44
CA GLU A 34 22.74 -9.98 -22.79
C GLU A 34 21.89 -10.85 -23.73
N ASP A 35 22.03 -12.17 -23.57
CA ASP A 35 21.23 -13.16 -24.28
C ASP A 35 19.75 -13.09 -23.89
N PRO A 36 18.82 -13.34 -24.84
CA PRO A 36 17.42 -13.57 -24.53
C PRO A 36 17.19 -14.70 -23.53
N ILE A 37 16.17 -14.55 -22.69
CA ILE A 37 15.81 -15.55 -21.66
C ILE A 37 14.59 -16.35 -22.11
N ASP A 38 14.75 -17.67 -22.27
CA ASP A 38 13.67 -18.59 -22.61
C ASP A 38 12.46 -18.45 -21.66
N GLY A 39 11.26 -18.50 -22.22
CA GLY A 39 10.01 -18.30 -21.48
C GLY A 39 9.62 -16.83 -21.25
N THR A 40 10.47 -15.86 -21.59
CA THR A 40 10.10 -14.43 -21.57
C THR A 40 8.99 -14.14 -22.60
N PRO A 41 7.91 -13.42 -22.24
CA PRO A 41 6.91 -12.97 -23.21
C PRO A 41 7.56 -12.12 -24.32
N GLN A 42 7.31 -12.47 -25.59
CA GLN A 42 8.03 -11.90 -26.75
C GLN A 42 7.97 -10.36 -26.83
N LYS A 43 6.85 -9.74 -26.42
CA LYS A 43 6.71 -8.28 -26.31
C LYS A 43 7.63 -7.68 -25.23
N TYR A 44 7.79 -8.34 -24.09
CA TYR A 44 8.68 -7.90 -23.00
C TYR A 44 10.16 -8.04 -23.39
N GLN A 45 10.52 -9.14 -24.07
CA GLN A 45 11.85 -9.30 -24.67
C GLN A 45 12.17 -8.16 -25.64
N LYS A 46 11.28 -7.89 -26.60
CA LYS A 46 11.45 -6.82 -27.58
C LYS A 46 11.58 -5.45 -26.92
N LEU A 47 10.82 -5.19 -25.86
CA LEU A 47 10.87 -3.96 -25.08
C LEU A 47 12.26 -3.72 -24.47
N TYR A 48 12.84 -4.69 -23.76
CA TYR A 48 14.16 -4.47 -23.16
C TYR A 48 15.28 -4.34 -24.21
N GLN A 49 15.13 -5.01 -25.36
CA GLN A 49 16.04 -4.87 -26.50
C GLN A 49 15.95 -3.50 -27.17
N GLU A 50 14.76 -2.93 -27.35
CA GLU A 50 14.59 -1.53 -27.81
C GLU A 50 15.20 -0.53 -26.81
N CYS A 51 15.04 -0.76 -25.50
CA CYS A 51 15.58 0.09 -24.43
C CYS A 51 17.12 0.12 -24.34
N TRP A 52 17.85 -0.80 -24.98
CA TRP A 52 19.33 -0.76 -25.07
C TRP A 52 19.88 -0.60 -26.50
N ASN A 53 19.03 -0.08 -27.40
CA ASN A 53 19.37 0.42 -28.74
C ASN A 53 20.77 1.08 -28.82
N ASP A 54 21.66 0.69 -29.72
CA ASP A 54 22.91 1.43 -29.94
C ASP A 54 22.65 2.87 -30.39
N GLU A 55 21.70 3.08 -31.32
CA GLU A 55 21.23 4.40 -31.73
C GLU A 55 20.33 5.00 -30.65
N PRO A 56 20.72 6.11 -29.98
CA PRO A 56 19.93 6.67 -28.88
C PRO A 56 18.52 7.10 -29.29
N LYS A 57 18.32 7.53 -30.55
CA LYS A 57 17.00 7.92 -31.08
C LYS A 57 16.08 6.75 -31.41
N SER A 58 16.59 5.52 -31.46
CA SER A 58 15.79 4.31 -31.66
C SER A 58 15.30 3.70 -30.35
N ARG A 59 15.75 4.23 -29.19
CA ARG A 59 15.25 3.84 -27.88
C ARG A 59 13.87 4.47 -27.64
N PRO A 60 12.92 3.75 -27.03
CA PRO A 60 11.64 4.32 -26.63
C PRO A 60 11.84 5.32 -25.48
N ASP A 61 11.00 6.35 -25.47
CA ASP A 61 10.79 7.19 -24.28
C ASP A 61 10.06 6.42 -23.16
N ILE A 62 9.98 7.04 -21.98
CA ILE A 62 9.39 6.40 -20.80
C ILE A 62 7.88 6.18 -20.90
N GLU A 63 7.18 7.00 -21.70
CA GLU A 63 5.72 6.90 -21.88
C GLU A 63 5.38 5.67 -22.72
N LYS A 64 6.08 5.48 -23.85
CA LYS A 64 5.98 4.27 -24.69
C LYS A 64 6.41 3.01 -23.94
N VAL A 65 7.43 3.08 -23.06
CA VAL A 65 7.80 1.93 -22.21
C VAL A 65 6.68 1.58 -21.23
N TYR A 66 6.09 2.58 -20.57
CA TYR A 66 4.96 2.39 -19.65
C TYR A 66 3.71 1.83 -20.35
N GLU A 67 3.42 2.29 -21.57
CA GLU A 67 2.29 1.79 -22.37
C GLU A 67 2.44 0.29 -22.67
N ILE A 68 3.60 -0.13 -23.18
CA ILE A 68 3.86 -1.54 -23.54
C ILE A 68 3.81 -2.45 -22.30
N LEU A 69 4.31 -1.99 -21.15
CA LEU A 69 4.21 -2.73 -19.88
C LEU A 69 2.76 -2.84 -19.38
N SER A 70 1.96 -1.80 -19.57
CA SER A 70 0.54 -1.79 -19.19
C SER A 70 -0.31 -2.72 -20.06
N GLN A 71 -0.04 -2.75 -21.37
CA GLN A 71 -0.64 -3.72 -22.31
C GLN A 71 -0.30 -5.16 -21.90
N LEU A 72 0.98 -5.44 -21.60
CA LEU A 72 1.44 -6.77 -21.16
C LEU A 72 0.78 -7.24 -19.86
N ASN A 73 0.60 -6.36 -18.88
CA ASN A 73 -0.10 -6.68 -17.64
C ASN A 73 -1.59 -7.00 -17.87
N THR A 74 -2.18 -6.43 -18.93
CA THR A 74 -3.58 -6.68 -19.33
C THR A 74 -3.72 -7.97 -20.12
N GLU A 75 -2.79 -8.26 -21.03
CA GLU A 75 -2.79 -9.46 -21.88
C GLU A 75 -2.55 -10.76 -21.10
N ASN A 76 -1.78 -10.72 -20.01
CA ASN A 76 -1.59 -11.85 -19.09
C ASN A 76 -2.87 -12.31 -18.36
N SER A 77 -4.00 -11.62 -18.54
CA SER A 77 -5.31 -12.06 -17.99
C SER A 77 -5.99 -13.17 -18.80
N PHE A 78 -5.51 -13.50 -20.01
CA PHE A 78 -6.16 -14.48 -20.90
C PHE A 78 -5.22 -15.54 -21.48
N TYR A 79 -5.26 -16.75 -20.90
CA TYR A 79 -4.89 -17.99 -21.58
C TYR A 79 -6.17 -18.76 -21.97
N PRO A 80 -6.32 -19.20 -23.25
CA PRO A 80 -7.59 -19.74 -23.74
C PRO A 80 -7.69 -21.27 -23.67
N GLN A 81 -8.84 -21.82 -23.24
CA GLN A 81 -9.18 -23.21 -23.59
C GLN A 81 -10.69 -23.54 -23.63
N SER A 82 -11.09 -24.18 -24.75
CA SER A 82 -12.20 -25.14 -24.94
C SER A 82 -13.66 -24.83 -24.53
N SER A 83 -14.48 -24.65 -25.58
CA SER A 83 -15.69 -25.47 -25.89
C SER A 83 -17.08 -25.19 -25.26
N GLN A 84 -18.07 -25.21 -26.17
CA GLN A 84 -19.54 -25.09 -26.06
C GLN A 84 -20.25 -26.36 -25.49
N PRO A 85 -21.60 -26.44 -25.24
CA PRO A 85 -22.69 -25.74 -25.97
C PRO A 85 -23.97 -25.26 -25.18
N HIS A 86 -24.93 -24.73 -25.95
CA HIS A 86 -26.26 -24.19 -25.58
C HIS A 86 -27.37 -25.26 -25.43
N ILE A 87 -28.55 -24.88 -24.91
CA ILE A 87 -29.92 -25.24 -25.38
C ILE A 87 -30.91 -24.06 -25.10
N HIS A 88 -32.10 -24.06 -25.72
CA HIS A 88 -33.07 -22.94 -25.89
C HIS A 88 -34.54 -23.46 -25.83
N ASN A 89 -35.54 -22.57 -26.03
CA ASN A 89 -37.01 -22.77 -26.23
C ASN A 89 -37.92 -22.77 -24.97
N ASN A 90 -39.22 -22.37 -24.99
CA ASN A 90 -40.01 -21.39 -25.79
C ASN A 90 -41.41 -21.15 -25.12
N ASP A 91 -42.21 -20.27 -25.71
CA ASP A 91 -43.56 -19.78 -25.29
C ASP A 91 -44.73 -20.76 -25.51
N VAL A 92 -45.96 -20.36 -25.10
CA VAL A 92 -47.17 -20.19 -25.98
C VAL A 92 -48.46 -19.89 -25.17
N ASP A 93 -49.39 -19.13 -25.79
CA ASP A 93 -50.71 -18.70 -25.29
C ASP A 93 -51.77 -19.83 -25.12
N ASN A 94 -52.98 -19.52 -24.61
CA ASN A 94 -54.14 -19.28 -25.52
C ASN A 94 -55.43 -18.73 -24.85
N ASN A 95 -55.89 -17.63 -25.43
CA ASN A 95 -57.18 -16.93 -25.42
C ASN A 95 -58.46 -17.81 -25.55
N ASN A 96 -59.67 -17.28 -25.21
CA ASN A 96 -60.86 -17.11 -26.09
C ASN A 96 -62.26 -17.06 -25.41
N ASN A 97 -63.02 -15.98 -25.68
CA ASN A 97 -64.46 -15.93 -26.10
C ASN A 97 -65.59 -16.55 -25.21
N SER A 98 -66.90 -16.18 -25.25
CA SER A 98 -67.79 -15.28 -26.04
C SER A 98 -69.19 -15.23 -25.28
N LYS A 99 -70.39 -14.77 -25.72
CA LYS A 99 -71.06 -14.20 -26.93
C LYS A 99 -72.48 -13.66 -26.56
N VAL A 100 -73.08 -12.77 -27.40
CA VAL A 100 -74.55 -12.65 -27.72
C VAL A 100 -75.57 -12.26 -26.61
N SER A 101 -76.75 -11.64 -26.82
CA SER A 101 -77.34 -10.65 -27.78
C SER A 101 -78.84 -10.43 -27.33
N ASP A 102 -79.75 -9.53 -27.76
CA ASP A 102 -79.88 -8.35 -28.67
C ASP A 102 -81.17 -7.55 -28.24
N ILE A 103 -81.59 -6.53 -29.02
CA ILE A 103 -82.96 -5.94 -29.16
C ILE A 103 -83.30 -4.63 -28.40
N ASP A 104 -83.72 -3.64 -29.19
CA ASP A 104 -84.19 -2.30 -28.82
C ASP A 104 -85.71 -2.23 -28.56
N ASP A 105 -86.14 -1.90 -27.34
CA ASP A 105 -87.33 -1.03 -27.09
C ASP A 105 -87.24 -0.31 -25.72
N PHE A 106 -86.03 0.09 -25.30
CA PHE A 106 -85.81 0.65 -23.98
C PHE A 106 -84.82 1.83 -23.93
N TYR A 107 -84.32 2.29 -25.10
CA TYR A 107 -83.13 3.14 -25.28
C TYR A 107 -83.15 4.56 -24.64
N ILE A 108 -84.24 4.97 -24.01
CA ILE A 108 -84.32 6.22 -23.21
C ILE A 108 -84.42 5.93 -21.70
N THR A 109 -84.79 4.71 -21.33
CA THR A 109 -85.05 4.28 -19.95
C THR A 109 -84.01 3.28 -19.44
N SER A 110 -83.48 2.39 -20.29
CA SER A 110 -82.18 1.73 -20.06
C SER A 110 -81.16 2.80 -19.78
N ASP A 111 -81.05 3.77 -20.67
CA ASP A 111 -79.95 4.72 -20.66
C ASP A 111 -80.07 5.67 -19.47
N ARG A 112 -81.29 6.01 -19.02
CA ARG A 112 -81.48 6.73 -17.75
C ARG A 112 -81.21 5.90 -16.50
N LEU A 113 -81.59 4.62 -16.44
CA LEU A 113 -81.32 3.76 -15.27
C LEU A 113 -79.86 3.31 -15.21
N ASN A 114 -79.23 3.14 -16.38
CA ASN A 114 -77.82 2.83 -16.58
C ASN A 114 -76.96 4.08 -16.33
N LEU A 115 -77.36 5.27 -16.80
CA LEU A 115 -76.75 6.54 -16.38
C LEU A 115 -76.91 6.76 -14.88
N ASN A 116 -78.08 6.56 -14.27
CA ASN A 116 -78.22 6.78 -12.83
C ASN A 116 -77.44 5.75 -12.00
N SER A 117 -77.41 4.48 -12.41
CA SER A 117 -76.60 3.45 -11.77
C SER A 117 -75.11 3.74 -11.94
N ARG A 118 -74.65 4.04 -13.15
CA ARG A 118 -73.25 4.39 -13.45
C ARG A 118 -72.87 5.73 -12.86
N ASN A 119 -73.76 6.72 -12.74
CA ASN A 119 -73.47 8.00 -12.08
C ASN A 119 -73.40 7.83 -10.57
N LYS A 120 -74.15 6.90 -9.98
CA LYS A 120 -74.00 6.52 -8.56
C LYS A 120 -72.73 5.73 -8.34
N GLU A 121 -72.41 4.77 -9.21
CA GLU A 121 -71.18 3.98 -9.18
C GLU A 121 -69.94 4.85 -9.50
N PHE A 122 -70.06 5.85 -10.39
CA PHE A 122 -69.06 6.88 -10.64
C PHE A 122 -68.96 7.80 -9.44
N ALA A 123 -70.04 8.28 -8.83
CA ALA A 123 -69.96 9.09 -7.62
C ALA A 123 -69.38 8.31 -6.43
N GLU A 124 -69.61 7.00 -6.32
CA GLU A 124 -69.02 6.14 -5.30
C GLU A 124 -67.53 5.86 -5.60
N LYS A 125 -67.16 5.61 -6.86
CA LYS A 125 -65.75 5.50 -7.30
C LYS A 125 -65.00 6.84 -7.28
N GLU A 126 -65.69 7.95 -7.47
CA GLU A 126 -65.17 9.31 -7.45
C GLU A 126 -65.00 9.78 -6.01
N ASN A 127 -65.97 9.57 -5.11
CA ASN A 127 -65.76 9.79 -3.67
C ASN A 127 -64.67 8.86 -3.13
N SER A 128 -64.67 7.58 -3.51
CA SER A 128 -63.58 6.65 -3.16
C SER A 128 -62.24 7.18 -3.67
N SER A 129 -62.15 7.60 -4.93
CA SER A 129 -60.93 8.21 -5.49
C SER A 129 -60.58 9.56 -4.84
N GLN A 130 -61.54 10.38 -4.45
CA GLN A 130 -61.34 11.67 -3.77
C GLN A 130 -61.00 11.50 -2.28
N VAL A 131 -61.10 10.30 -1.72
CA VAL A 131 -60.51 9.91 -0.42
C VAL A 131 -59.18 9.19 -0.62
N GLN A 132 -59.07 8.34 -1.64
CA GLN A 132 -57.84 7.63 -2.02
C GLN A 132 -56.76 8.61 -2.51
N ILE A 133 -57.10 9.70 -3.20
CA ILE A 133 -56.17 10.71 -3.70
C ILE A 133 -55.53 11.46 -2.54
N PRO A 134 -56.25 12.06 -1.57
CA PRO A 134 -55.65 12.62 -0.35
C PRO A 134 -54.89 11.58 0.48
N CYS A 135 -55.37 10.33 0.56
CA CYS A 135 -54.68 9.26 1.26
C CYS A 135 -53.31 8.95 0.61
N LEU A 136 -53.28 8.70 -0.70
CA LEU A 136 -52.08 8.47 -1.49
C LEU A 136 -51.20 9.72 -1.64
N GLN A 137 -51.77 10.93 -1.55
CA GLN A 137 -51.01 12.19 -1.53
C GLN A 137 -50.36 12.41 -0.17
N ASN A 138 -51.02 12.09 0.94
CA ASN A 138 -50.43 12.13 2.28
C ASN A 138 -49.40 11.01 2.45
N GLU A 139 -49.68 9.79 1.98
CA GLU A 139 -48.73 8.68 1.97
C GLU A 139 -47.53 9.00 1.06
N LYS A 140 -47.75 9.59 -0.11
CA LYS A 140 -46.68 10.15 -0.95
C LYS A 140 -45.92 11.26 -0.25
N GLN A 141 -46.57 12.19 0.47
CA GLN A 141 -45.90 13.27 1.20
C GLN A 141 -45.04 12.71 2.34
N VAL A 142 -45.53 11.72 3.09
CA VAL A 142 -44.78 11.01 4.13
C VAL A 142 -43.63 10.21 3.51
N LEU A 143 -43.85 9.50 2.41
CA LEU A 143 -42.79 8.78 1.69
C LEU A 143 -41.75 9.74 1.11
N THR A 144 -42.13 10.88 0.54
CA THR A 144 -41.17 11.90 0.11
C THR A 144 -40.48 12.57 1.29
N GLY A 145 -41.18 12.80 2.41
CA GLY A 145 -40.62 13.36 3.63
C GLY A 145 -39.56 12.44 4.22
N ASN A 146 -39.91 11.17 4.45
CA ASN A 146 -39.00 10.12 4.90
C ASN A 146 -37.85 9.92 3.91
N LEU A 147 -38.10 9.97 2.59
CA LEU A 147 -37.03 9.85 1.60
C LEU A 147 -36.14 11.09 1.56
N THR A 148 -36.67 12.31 1.76
CA THR A 148 -35.85 13.52 1.89
C THR A 148 -35.09 13.56 3.21
N GLU A 149 -35.66 13.08 4.32
CA GLU A 149 -34.98 12.98 5.61
C GLU A 149 -33.93 11.87 5.59
N GLN A 150 -34.19 10.75 4.91
CA GLN A 150 -33.21 9.70 4.66
C GLN A 150 -32.09 10.19 3.72
N LEU A 151 -32.42 10.92 2.64
CA LEU A 151 -31.42 11.55 1.77
C LEU A 151 -30.66 12.67 2.47
N GLU A 152 -31.27 13.41 3.40
CA GLU A 152 -30.59 14.45 4.17
C GLU A 152 -29.75 13.83 5.29
N LEU A 153 -30.17 12.71 5.90
CA LEU A 153 -29.35 11.89 6.78
C LEU A 153 -28.20 11.22 6.03
N GLU A 154 -28.42 10.74 4.81
CA GLU A 154 -27.40 10.14 3.97
C GLU A 154 -26.43 11.21 3.42
N LEU A 155 -26.92 12.39 3.04
CA LEU A 155 -26.08 13.54 2.71
C LEU A 155 -25.33 14.09 3.93
N LYS A 156 -25.94 14.16 5.12
CA LYS A 156 -25.22 14.53 6.36
C LYS A 156 -24.21 13.47 6.76
N GLN A 157 -24.54 12.19 6.63
CA GLN A 157 -23.58 11.10 6.83
C GLN A 157 -22.49 11.09 5.77
N ASN A 158 -22.78 11.49 4.53
CA ASN A 158 -21.79 11.53 3.46
C ASN A 158 -20.94 12.81 3.53
N LEU A 159 -21.49 13.93 3.99
CA LEU A 159 -20.72 15.13 4.38
C LEU A 159 -19.87 14.86 5.61
N ILE A 160 -20.38 14.17 6.64
CA ILE A 160 -19.57 13.75 7.79
C ILE A 160 -18.54 12.69 7.37
N LYS A 161 -18.85 11.79 6.43
CA LYS A 161 -17.87 10.88 5.83
C LYS A 161 -16.90 11.63 4.92
N GLU A 162 -17.26 12.73 4.26
CA GLU A 162 -16.37 13.49 3.39
C GLU A 162 -15.50 14.47 4.18
N GLU A 163 -16.00 15.09 5.27
CA GLU A 163 -15.19 15.79 6.26
C GLU A 163 -14.28 14.79 6.97
N THR A 164 -14.81 13.70 7.54
CA THR A 164 -13.93 12.69 8.18
C THR A 164 -13.05 11.93 7.19
N PHE A 165 -13.38 11.81 5.90
CA PHE A 165 -12.48 11.26 4.88
C PHE A 165 -11.56 12.33 4.29
N GLN A 166 -11.86 13.63 4.31
CA GLN A 166 -10.89 14.66 3.92
C GLN A 166 -9.94 14.97 5.06
N ASP A 167 -10.38 14.93 6.32
CA ASP A 167 -9.52 14.92 7.51
C ASP A 167 -8.72 13.61 7.58
N GLN A 168 -9.36 12.44 7.47
CA GLN A 168 -8.62 11.17 7.47
C GLN A 168 -7.76 11.00 6.21
N SER A 169 -8.10 11.56 5.05
CA SER A 169 -7.22 11.57 3.87
C SER A 169 -6.08 12.59 4.05
N ALA A 170 -6.33 13.79 4.60
CA ALA A 170 -5.27 14.69 5.05
C ALA A 170 -4.39 14.07 6.16
N LEU A 171 -4.86 13.04 6.86
CA LEU A 171 -4.09 12.25 7.83
C LEU A 171 -3.53 10.93 7.27
N ILE A 172 -4.01 10.39 6.13
CA ILE A 172 -3.66 9.05 5.60
C ILE A 172 -3.06 9.10 4.19
N THR A 173 -3.48 10.01 3.30
CA THR A 173 -2.72 10.28 2.06
C THR A 173 -1.44 11.07 2.33
N ASN A 174 -1.30 11.72 3.49
CA ASN A 174 0.01 12.11 4.05
C ASN A 174 0.83 10.91 4.59
N TYR A 175 0.26 9.70 4.63
CA TYR A 175 0.98 8.43 4.84
C TYR A 175 1.09 7.58 3.56
N ARG A 176 0.84 8.16 2.38
CA ARG A 176 1.78 7.93 1.28
C ARG A 176 3.04 8.72 1.61
N MET A 177 3.99 8.10 2.30
CA MET A 177 5.35 8.61 2.32
C MET A 177 5.94 8.38 0.93
N ASP A 178 5.89 9.43 0.10
CA ASP A 178 6.80 9.54 -1.03
C ASP A 178 8.24 9.50 -0.50
N ASP A 179 9.16 8.86 -1.23
CA ASP A 179 10.62 8.88 -0.96
C ASP A 179 11.21 10.32 -0.94
N ASP A 180 10.39 11.32 -1.31
CA ASP A 180 10.74 12.74 -1.39
C ASP A 180 10.22 13.57 -0.20
N ASP A 181 9.79 12.94 0.92
CA ASP A 181 9.68 13.63 2.21
C ASP A 181 11.08 13.97 2.77
N LYS A 182 11.56 15.12 2.28
CA LYS A 182 12.86 15.70 2.62
C LYS A 182 13.00 16.01 4.12
N ASN A 183 11.94 16.02 4.91
CA ASN A 183 12.00 16.45 6.31
C ASN A 183 12.35 15.29 7.26
N HIS A 184 11.85 14.07 7.04
CA HIS A 184 12.19 12.91 7.88
C HIS A 184 13.69 12.59 7.85
N SER A 185 14.30 12.56 6.66
CA SER A 185 15.75 12.38 6.49
C SER A 185 16.56 13.48 7.17
N VAL A 186 16.09 14.73 7.12
CA VAL A 186 16.72 15.88 7.81
C VAL A 186 16.57 15.80 9.33
N GLN A 187 15.41 15.39 9.85
CA GLN A 187 15.19 15.22 11.29
C GLN A 187 16.03 14.09 11.87
N LEU A 188 16.01 12.90 11.25
CA LEU A 188 16.84 11.76 11.65
C LEU A 188 18.34 12.12 11.60
N LYS A 189 18.80 12.76 10.52
CA LYS A 189 20.17 13.29 10.43
C LYS A 189 20.47 14.25 11.58
N MET A 190 19.57 15.19 11.87
CA MET A 190 19.75 16.18 12.94
C MET A 190 19.73 15.54 14.34
N ASP A 191 18.94 14.49 14.58
CA ASP A 191 18.95 13.74 15.84
C ASP A 191 20.17 12.81 15.98
N ILE A 192 20.66 12.22 14.88
CA ILE A 192 21.98 11.58 14.82
C ILE A 192 23.08 12.60 15.14
N GLU A 193 23.05 13.81 14.58
CA GLU A 193 24.01 14.88 14.87
C GLU A 193 23.93 15.36 16.34
N LYS A 194 22.72 15.51 16.91
CA LYS A 194 22.54 15.80 18.34
C LYS A 194 23.09 14.66 19.21
N LEU A 195 22.85 13.40 18.85
CA LEU A 195 23.35 12.22 19.58
C LEU A 195 24.87 12.12 19.50
N GLN A 196 25.44 12.29 18.30
CA GLN A 196 26.89 12.37 18.09
C GLN A 196 27.51 13.50 18.92
N ASN A 197 26.88 14.68 18.97
CA ASN A 197 27.36 15.78 19.80
C ASN A 197 27.21 15.51 21.31
N LYS A 198 26.14 14.84 21.77
CA LYS A 198 26.01 14.38 23.17
C LYS A 198 27.09 13.36 23.55
N LEU A 199 27.28 12.31 22.74
CA LEU A 199 28.31 11.28 22.92
C LEU A 199 29.73 11.86 22.82
N LYS A 200 29.95 12.82 21.92
CA LYS A 200 31.19 13.58 21.81
C LYS A 200 31.41 14.40 23.08
N ASN A 201 30.45 15.17 23.55
CA ASN A 201 30.63 15.97 24.78
C ASN A 201 30.97 15.07 25.97
N TYR A 202 30.18 14.02 26.22
CA TYR A 202 30.39 13.06 27.31
C TYR A 202 31.78 12.36 27.26
N VAL A 203 32.30 12.06 26.08
CA VAL A 203 33.60 11.35 25.90
C VAL A 203 34.78 12.31 25.59
N THR A 204 34.54 13.61 25.39
CA THR A 204 35.60 14.56 25.00
C THR A 204 35.87 15.71 25.96
N THR A 205 35.14 15.82 27.07
CA THR A 205 35.56 16.58 28.28
C THR A 205 36.72 15.90 29.03
N LEU A 206 37.70 15.35 28.30
CA LEU A 206 39.00 14.91 28.80
C LEU A 206 39.91 16.15 29.03
N LYS A 207 39.37 17.11 29.81
CA LYS A 207 39.90 18.42 30.16
C LYS A 207 39.37 18.77 31.55
N GLY A 208 40.27 19.03 32.50
CA GLY A 208 39.93 19.11 33.93
C GLY A 208 39.84 17.72 34.55
N ASP A 209 40.69 17.46 35.53
CA ASP A 209 40.65 16.49 36.65
C ASP A 209 40.27 15.01 36.43
N PHE A 210 39.83 14.59 35.25
CA PHE A 210 39.50 13.19 34.94
C PHE A 210 40.74 12.40 34.50
N GLU A 211 41.26 11.55 35.39
CA GLU A 211 42.28 10.56 35.05
C GLU A 211 41.68 9.41 34.23
N ILE A 212 42.39 8.97 33.18
CA ILE A 212 41.95 7.88 32.30
C ILE A 212 42.54 6.56 32.81
N ASP A 213 41.70 5.64 33.30
CA ASP A 213 42.14 4.28 33.59
C ASP A 213 42.43 3.50 32.29
N PHE A 214 43.71 3.52 31.90
CA PHE A 214 44.22 2.75 30.77
C PHE A 214 44.03 1.23 30.95
N LYS A 215 43.94 0.69 32.17
CA LYS A 215 43.69 -0.74 32.41
C LYS A 215 42.24 -1.08 32.11
N ALA A 216 41.27 -0.28 32.61
CA ALA A 216 39.87 -0.43 32.26
C ALA A 216 39.62 -0.29 30.74
N VAL A 217 40.25 0.70 30.08
CA VAL A 217 40.08 0.87 28.63
C VAL A 217 40.74 -0.27 27.84
N ASN A 218 41.94 -0.77 28.21
CA ASN A 218 42.51 -1.97 27.57
C ASN A 218 41.63 -3.22 27.79
N ASN A 219 40.96 -3.37 28.95
CA ASN A 219 40.01 -4.45 29.19
C ASN A 219 38.76 -4.32 28.29
N LEU A 220 38.24 -3.11 28.07
CA LEU A 220 37.18 -2.86 27.10
C LEU A 220 37.64 -3.15 25.66
N MET A 221 38.87 -2.80 25.29
CA MET A 221 39.43 -3.11 23.98
C MET A 221 39.50 -4.63 23.75
N GLY A 222 39.94 -5.40 24.74
CA GLY A 222 39.90 -6.87 24.71
C GLY A 222 38.49 -7.45 24.59
N LYS A 223 37.49 -6.85 25.25
CA LYS A 223 36.06 -7.22 25.13
C LYS A 223 35.47 -6.97 23.73
N TYR A 224 36.11 -6.13 22.92
CA TYR A 224 35.70 -5.80 21.55
C TYR A 224 36.70 -6.30 20.49
N ASP A 225 37.52 -7.31 20.83
CA ASP A 225 38.53 -7.95 19.97
C ASP A 225 39.61 -7.00 19.38
N ILE A 226 39.76 -5.80 19.97
CA ILE A 226 40.74 -4.80 19.53
C ILE A 226 42.11 -5.16 20.08
N LYS A 227 42.97 -5.72 19.21
CA LYS A 227 44.32 -6.23 19.54
C LYS A 227 45.33 -5.15 19.94
N THR A 228 45.07 -3.88 19.60
CA THR A 228 45.93 -2.74 19.91
C THR A 228 45.95 -2.46 21.42
N LYS A 229 47.14 -2.29 22.02
CA LYS A 229 47.27 -1.86 23.42
C LYS A 229 47.62 -0.38 23.51
N ILE A 230 46.97 0.34 24.43
CA ILE A 230 47.25 1.74 24.75
C ILE A 230 48.04 1.84 26.06
N THR A 231 48.87 2.88 26.19
CA THR A 231 49.65 3.15 27.42
C THR A 231 49.69 4.64 27.73
N PRO A 232 50.02 5.08 28.97
CA PRO A 232 50.22 6.50 29.26
C PRO A 232 51.26 7.19 28.36
N LYS A 233 52.28 6.44 27.88
CA LYS A 233 53.33 6.94 26.97
C LYS A 233 52.87 7.02 25.50
N GLN A 234 51.92 6.18 25.09
CA GLN A 234 51.29 6.19 23.77
C GLN A 234 49.77 6.01 23.92
N PRO A 235 49.04 7.08 24.30
CA PRO A 235 47.66 6.94 24.73
C PRO A 235 46.67 6.74 23.57
N ASN A 236 47.02 7.12 22.33
CA ASN A 236 46.12 7.11 21.18
C ASN A 236 44.72 7.67 21.52
N LYS A 237 44.66 8.96 21.87
CA LYS A 237 43.43 9.63 22.33
C LYS A 237 42.22 9.47 21.37
N PRO A 238 42.37 9.42 20.03
CA PRO A 238 41.27 9.07 19.13
C PRO A 238 40.70 7.66 19.37
N LEU A 239 41.57 6.65 19.52
CA LEU A 239 41.15 5.26 19.78
C LEU A 239 40.47 5.10 21.14
N ILE A 240 40.98 5.73 22.20
CA ILE A 240 40.30 5.78 23.52
C ILE A 240 38.87 6.31 23.37
N LYS A 241 38.69 7.43 22.66
CA LYS A 241 37.38 8.05 22.45
C LYS A 241 36.43 7.12 21.69
N ALA A 242 36.90 6.48 20.62
CA ALA A 242 36.10 5.53 19.84
C ALA A 242 35.66 4.31 20.69
N VAL A 243 36.56 3.75 21.50
CA VAL A 243 36.27 2.61 22.40
C VAL A 243 35.23 3.00 23.46
N LEU A 244 35.38 4.16 24.10
CA LEU A 244 34.43 4.64 25.09
C LEU A 244 33.05 4.98 24.47
N GLN A 245 33.02 5.63 23.30
CA GLN A 245 31.77 5.88 22.57
C GLN A 245 31.07 4.57 22.18
N HIS A 246 31.80 3.58 21.66
CA HIS A 246 31.25 2.26 21.35
C HIS A 246 30.72 1.56 22.61
N HIS A 247 31.42 1.65 23.73
CA HIS A 247 30.99 1.08 24.99
C HIS A 247 29.67 1.70 25.47
N ILE A 248 29.55 3.02 25.46
CA ILE A 248 28.33 3.74 25.85
C ILE A 248 27.15 3.35 24.96
N ILE A 249 27.34 3.34 23.63
CA ILE A 249 26.29 2.91 22.69
C ILE A 249 25.84 1.48 23.00
N LYS A 250 26.77 0.53 23.19
CA LYS A 250 26.44 -0.87 23.52
C LYS A 250 25.71 -1.00 24.86
N THR A 251 26.03 -0.17 25.85
CA THR A 251 25.32 -0.14 27.14
C THR A 251 23.90 0.41 26.97
N ILE A 252 23.73 1.54 26.28
CA ILE A 252 22.40 2.11 25.97
C ILE A 252 21.53 1.09 25.21
N THR A 253 22.04 0.48 24.14
CA THR A 253 21.30 -0.53 23.36
C THR A 253 20.96 -1.79 24.18
N LYS A 254 21.76 -2.15 25.18
CA LYS A 254 21.45 -3.27 26.08
C LYS A 254 20.34 -2.91 27.06
N ASP A 255 20.45 -1.73 27.68
CA ASP A 255 19.55 -1.33 28.76
C ASP A 255 18.24 -0.72 28.25
N ILE A 256 18.11 -0.45 26.93
CA ILE A 256 16.88 0.06 26.30
C ILE A 256 15.67 -0.86 26.52
N ASN A 257 15.86 -2.18 26.41
CA ASN A 257 14.78 -3.16 26.65
C ASN A 257 14.29 -3.09 28.10
N LYS A 258 15.23 -2.97 29.04
CA LYS A 258 14.95 -2.83 30.47
C LYS A 258 14.24 -1.50 30.78
N TYR A 259 14.64 -0.40 30.15
CA TYR A 259 13.93 0.88 30.25
C TYR A 259 12.48 0.73 29.77
N PHE A 260 12.26 0.07 28.63
CA PHE A 260 10.91 -0.25 28.15
C PHE A 260 10.19 -1.35 28.96
N GLU A 261 10.84 -2.10 29.84
CA GLU A 261 10.21 -3.02 30.80
C GLU A 261 9.77 -2.31 32.09
N GLN A 262 10.51 -1.29 32.52
CA GLN A 262 10.26 -0.58 33.77
C GLN A 262 9.19 0.53 33.65
N ASN A 263 8.78 0.90 32.44
CA ASN A 263 7.75 1.93 32.18
C ASN A 263 6.42 1.34 31.67
N LEU A 264 6.15 0.04 31.88
CA LEU A 264 4.95 -0.66 31.43
C LEU A 264 3.70 -0.31 32.27
N TRP A 265 3.26 0.95 32.21
CA TRP A 265 1.88 1.29 32.55
C TRP A 265 0.99 1.04 31.32
N GLU A 266 -0.01 0.19 31.48
CA GLU A 266 -0.95 -0.20 30.43
C GLU A 266 -1.70 1.06 29.91
N GLY A 267 -1.68 1.27 28.59
CA GLY A 267 -2.19 2.49 27.95
C GLY A 267 -1.18 3.65 27.78
N SER A 268 0.08 3.50 28.20
CA SER A 268 1.13 4.48 27.88
C SER A 268 1.63 4.33 26.43
N ILE A 269 1.94 5.45 25.75
CA ILE A 269 2.42 5.44 24.35
C ILE A 269 3.70 4.59 24.20
N MET A 270 4.63 4.71 25.15
CA MET A 270 5.87 3.91 25.20
C MET A 270 5.64 2.39 25.28
N HIS A 271 4.49 1.92 25.79
CA HIS A 271 4.14 0.50 25.73
C HIS A 271 3.87 0.07 24.29
N LEU A 272 3.10 0.86 23.54
CA LEU A 272 2.72 0.56 22.16
C LEU A 272 3.93 0.66 21.22
N GLU A 273 4.76 1.70 21.36
CA GLU A 273 6.03 1.84 20.63
C GLU A 273 6.93 0.61 20.82
N LYS A 274 7.12 0.19 22.08
CA LYS A 274 7.87 -1.03 22.41
C LYS A 274 7.24 -2.27 21.81
N GLU A 275 5.93 -2.43 21.92
CA GLU A 275 5.25 -3.62 21.40
C GLU A 275 5.40 -3.71 19.88
N ILE A 276 5.14 -2.63 19.15
CA ILE A 276 5.34 -2.52 17.70
C ILE A 276 6.78 -2.89 17.33
N ALA A 277 7.78 -2.27 17.96
CA ALA A 277 9.19 -2.57 17.72
C ALA A 277 9.55 -4.04 18.05
N THR A 278 8.93 -4.64 19.07
CA THR A 278 9.15 -6.03 19.47
C THR A 278 8.52 -7.01 18.46
N LYS A 279 7.26 -6.81 18.06
CA LYS A 279 6.59 -7.65 17.04
C LYS A 279 7.28 -7.51 15.68
N ALA A 280 7.74 -6.30 15.33
CA ALA A 280 8.55 -6.06 14.15
C ALA A 280 9.86 -6.85 14.19
N LYS A 281 10.54 -6.89 15.34
CA LYS A 281 11.77 -7.68 15.50
C LYS A 281 11.52 -9.19 15.43
N ASP A 282 10.41 -9.68 15.99
CA ASP A 282 9.98 -11.07 15.84
C ASP A 282 9.68 -11.43 14.38
N LEU A 283 9.00 -10.54 13.64
CA LEU A 283 8.71 -10.70 12.22
C LEU A 283 10.00 -10.67 11.39
N GLU A 284 10.91 -9.75 11.67
CA GLU A 284 12.22 -9.66 11.04
C GLU A 284 13.02 -10.97 11.23
N ASN A 285 13.07 -11.49 12.46
CA ASN A 285 13.73 -12.76 12.78
C ASN A 285 13.08 -13.94 12.03
N LYS A 286 11.74 -13.99 11.96
CA LYS A 286 11.00 -15.01 11.19
C LYS A 286 11.30 -14.92 9.69
N LEU A 287 11.36 -13.72 9.11
CA LEU A 287 11.72 -13.49 7.71
C LEU A 287 13.17 -13.90 7.42
N VAL A 288 14.11 -13.64 8.34
CA VAL A 288 15.53 -14.07 8.24
C VAL A 288 15.70 -15.59 8.39
N CYS A 289 14.76 -16.29 9.03
CA CYS A 289 14.71 -17.76 9.01
C CYS A 289 14.07 -18.28 7.72
N PHE A 290 12.94 -17.71 7.29
CA PHE A 290 12.22 -18.08 6.07
C PHE A 290 13.08 -17.90 4.81
N SER A 291 13.86 -16.82 4.72
CA SER A 291 14.81 -16.59 3.60
C SER A 291 15.95 -17.60 3.52
N LYS A 292 16.21 -18.39 4.58
CA LYS A 292 17.22 -19.46 4.61
C LYS A 292 16.63 -20.85 4.38
N THR A 293 15.34 -21.04 4.62
CA THR A 293 14.66 -22.35 4.47
C THR A 293 13.83 -22.47 3.19
N ARG A 294 13.53 -21.34 2.53
CA ARG A 294 12.83 -21.27 1.24
C ARG A 294 13.79 -21.62 0.10
N SER A 295 13.42 -22.60 -0.73
CA SER A 295 14.20 -23.08 -1.89
C SER A 295 14.23 -22.12 -3.10
N GLY A 296 13.83 -20.86 -2.94
CA GLY A 296 13.62 -19.90 -4.03
C GLY A 296 14.51 -18.66 -3.88
N ASN A 297 15.13 -18.23 -4.98
CA ASN A 297 16.09 -17.12 -5.03
C ASN A 297 15.44 -15.73 -5.18
N ASP A 298 14.21 -15.51 -4.68
CA ASP A 298 13.62 -14.18 -4.79
C ASP A 298 14.24 -13.20 -3.79
N THR A 299 14.82 -12.13 -4.36
CA THR A 299 15.39 -10.99 -3.61
C THR A 299 14.33 -10.30 -2.75
N ILE A 300 13.04 -10.43 -3.09
CA ILE A 300 11.90 -9.93 -2.31
C ILE A 300 11.90 -10.53 -0.89
N THR A 301 12.03 -11.85 -0.74
CA THR A 301 12.07 -12.51 0.59
C THR A 301 13.30 -12.09 1.41
N GLN A 302 14.44 -11.83 0.77
CA GLN A 302 15.64 -11.32 1.43
C GLN A 302 15.46 -9.86 1.88
N ALA A 303 14.86 -9.03 1.02
CA ALA A 303 14.60 -7.61 1.27
C ALA A 303 13.41 -7.35 2.21
N ALA A 304 12.50 -8.30 2.40
CA ALA A 304 11.33 -8.16 3.27
C ALA A 304 11.72 -7.81 4.73
N SER A 305 12.80 -8.40 5.24
CA SER A 305 13.40 -8.06 6.54
C SER A 305 13.85 -6.58 6.61
N ILE A 306 14.26 -6.00 5.48
CA ILE A 306 14.69 -4.60 5.39
C ILE A 306 13.46 -3.69 5.35
N LYS A 307 12.51 -3.97 4.44
CA LYS A 307 11.28 -3.18 4.31
C LYS A 307 10.48 -3.13 5.60
N VAL A 308 10.26 -4.26 6.28
CA VAL A 308 9.54 -4.30 7.57
C VAL A 308 10.19 -3.39 8.63
N ARG A 309 11.52 -3.26 8.66
CA ARG A 309 12.18 -2.29 9.56
C ARG A 309 11.96 -0.84 9.13
N GLN A 310 11.94 -0.56 7.82
CA GLN A 310 11.70 0.79 7.29
C GLN A 310 10.28 1.27 7.61
N GLU A 311 9.26 0.47 7.27
CA GLU A 311 7.85 0.80 7.55
C GLU A 311 7.57 0.99 9.06
N VAL A 312 8.23 0.19 9.91
CA VAL A 312 8.06 0.28 11.37
C VAL A 312 8.76 1.50 11.95
N ASN A 313 9.97 1.83 11.47
CA ASN A 313 10.64 3.08 11.84
C ASN A 313 9.82 4.30 11.43
N ILE A 314 9.26 4.29 10.22
CA ILE A 314 8.31 5.28 9.71
C ILE A 314 7.09 5.42 10.64
N ALA A 315 6.43 4.32 10.98
CA ALA A 315 5.24 4.34 11.84
C ALA A 315 5.52 4.73 13.30
N LEU A 316 6.78 4.71 13.74
CA LEU A 316 7.22 5.12 15.08
C LEU A 316 7.92 6.50 15.11
N GLY A 317 8.20 7.11 13.96
CA GLY A 317 8.95 8.37 13.85
C GLY A 317 10.43 8.27 14.28
N ILE A 318 11.10 7.15 13.96
CA ILE A 318 12.47 6.81 14.41
C ILE A 318 13.51 6.77 13.28
#